data_AF-A0A4L8JPM0-F1
#
_entry.id   AF-A0A4L8JPM0-F1
#
_cell.length_a   1.000
_cell.length_b   1.000
_cell.length_c   1.000
_cell.angle_alpha   90.00
_cell.angle_beta   90.00
_cell.angle_gamma   90.00
#
_symmetry.space_group_name_H-M   'P 1'
#
loop_
_entity.id
_entity.type
_entity.pdbx_description
1 polymer ?
#
loop_
_entity_poly.entity_id
_entity_poly.type
_entity_poly.pdbx_seq_one_letter_code
_entity_poly.pdbx_strand_id
1 'polypeptide(L)'
;MKLEQVPTPAYVIDLAKLEANCRILQYVQEEAGCKVLLAQKAYSLYKTYPLISQYLSGTTASGLYEAKLAREEFPGEVHVFAPAFKDEDMEELLGITDHIVFNSERQLRKHGARCRDAGISVGLRLNPQCSTQGDHALYDPCAPGSRFGVTLDKIPSDLLDLVDGLHFHTLCEQGADDLQTTLKAVEEQFGSYLHQVKWLNMGGGHHITREGYDVDLLISEIKRIRETYNLEIYIEPGEAIALNAGYLATEVLDIVENGMEILVLDASATCHMPDVLEMPYRPPLRNGFEAQEKAHTYRLSSNTCLTGDVIGDYSFENPVQIGDRLYFEDMAIYSFVKNNTFNGIGLPSLYLMDEQGDCSLVKAFGYQDFKGRLS
;
A
#
# COMPACT_ATOMS: atom_id res chain seq x y z
N MET A 1 -25.43 -10.02 7.38
CA MET A 1 -25.30 -11.38 6.81
C MET A 1 -23.94 -11.91 7.24
N LYS A 2 -23.75 -13.21 7.42
CA LYS A 2 -22.42 -13.74 7.74
C LYS A 2 -21.54 -13.82 6.49
N LEU A 3 -20.24 -13.97 6.67
CA LEU A 3 -19.26 -14.05 5.57
C LEU A 3 -19.65 -15.10 4.52
N GLU A 4 -20.14 -16.26 4.96
CA GLU A 4 -20.54 -17.38 4.11
C GLU A 4 -21.81 -17.09 3.30
N GLN A 5 -22.50 -15.98 3.58
CA GLN A 5 -23.71 -15.54 2.90
C GLN A 5 -23.47 -14.35 1.97
N VAL A 6 -22.27 -13.76 1.98
CA VAL A 6 -21.90 -12.64 1.11
C VAL A 6 -21.89 -13.10 -0.36
N PRO A 7 -22.61 -12.45 -1.29
CA PRO A 7 -22.54 -12.78 -2.72
C PRO A 7 -21.11 -12.66 -3.27
N THR A 8 -20.67 -13.62 -4.07
CA THR A 8 -19.33 -13.65 -4.68
C THR A 8 -19.33 -13.07 -6.11
N PRO A 9 -18.16 -12.58 -6.58
CA PRO A 9 -16.95 -12.34 -5.80
C PRO A 9 -17.08 -11.09 -4.91
N ALA A 10 -16.43 -11.07 -3.75
CA ALA A 10 -16.45 -9.92 -2.85
C ALA A 10 -15.15 -9.76 -2.05
N TYR A 11 -14.66 -8.52 -1.96
CA TYR A 11 -13.71 -8.16 -0.92
C TYR A 11 -14.44 -7.88 0.38
N VAL A 12 -14.02 -8.53 1.46
CA VAL A 12 -14.59 -8.35 2.79
C VAL A 12 -13.48 -7.88 3.73
N ILE A 13 -13.63 -6.68 4.28
CA ILE A 13 -12.66 -6.10 5.21
C ILE A 13 -13.11 -6.36 6.64
N ASP A 14 -12.25 -7.02 7.42
CA ASP A 14 -12.44 -7.30 8.84
C ASP A 14 -12.04 -6.07 9.67
N LEU A 15 -13.04 -5.40 10.25
CA LEU A 15 -12.80 -4.18 11.02
C LEU A 15 -12.02 -4.44 12.31
N ALA A 16 -12.18 -5.60 12.94
CA ALA A 16 -11.49 -5.93 14.17
C ALA A 16 -9.98 -6.10 13.92
N LYS A 17 -9.62 -6.78 12.81
CA LYS A 17 -8.21 -6.92 12.40
C LYS A 17 -7.61 -5.60 11.93
N LEU A 18 -8.37 -4.80 11.17
CA LEU A 18 -7.95 -3.47 10.75
C LEU A 18 -7.66 -2.57 11.96
N GLU A 19 -8.52 -2.60 12.97
CA GLU A 19 -8.33 -1.84 14.21
C GLU A 19 -7.12 -2.35 15.01
N ALA A 20 -6.92 -3.67 15.10
CA ALA A 20 -5.76 -4.25 15.77
C ALA A 20 -4.44 -3.77 15.15
N ASN A 21 -4.36 -3.73 13.81
CA ASN A 21 -3.22 -3.16 13.10
C ASN A 21 -3.04 -1.68 13.43
N CYS A 22 -4.12 -0.89 13.42
CA CYS A 22 -4.08 0.54 13.75
C CYS A 22 -3.59 0.80 15.19
N ARG A 23 -3.94 -0.07 16.15
CA ARG A 23 -3.45 0.03 17.55
C ARG A 23 -1.94 -0.20 17.66
N ILE A 24 -1.37 -1.12 16.89
CA ILE A 24 0.09 -1.32 16.83
C ILE A 24 0.78 -0.08 16.26
N LEU A 25 0.21 0.50 15.20
CA LEU A 25 0.75 1.71 14.58
C LEU A 25 0.63 2.93 15.51
N GLN A 26 -0.47 3.06 16.25
CA GLN A 26 -0.62 4.07 17.30
C GLN A 26 0.44 3.89 18.40
N TYR A 27 0.69 2.67 18.85
CA TYR A 27 1.73 2.39 19.84
C TYR A 27 3.11 2.87 19.36
N VAL A 28 3.49 2.57 18.10
CA VAL A 28 4.73 3.09 17.50
C VAL A 28 4.74 4.62 17.47
N GLN A 29 3.63 5.23 17.06
CA GLN A 29 3.47 6.68 16.99
C GLN A 29 3.73 7.35 18.34
N GLU A 30 3.08 6.85 19.40
CA GLU A 30 3.14 7.40 20.75
C GLU A 30 4.51 7.17 21.39
N GLU A 31 5.03 5.94 21.31
CA GLU A 31 6.30 5.59 21.95
C GLU A 31 7.47 6.25 21.25
N ALA A 32 7.53 6.22 19.91
CA ALA A 32 8.60 6.84 19.15
C ALA A 32 8.46 8.37 19.08
N GLY A 33 7.25 8.88 19.31
CA GLY A 33 6.84 10.27 19.08
C GLY A 33 7.17 10.73 17.66
N CYS A 34 6.73 9.92 16.69
CA CYS A 34 6.66 10.25 15.27
C CYS A 34 5.19 10.46 14.87
N LYS A 35 4.93 10.71 13.59
CA LYS A 35 3.59 10.70 12.99
C LYS A 35 3.49 9.56 11.99
N VAL A 36 2.40 8.82 12.05
CA VAL A 36 2.12 7.71 11.12
C VAL A 36 1.03 8.16 10.16
N LEU A 37 1.29 8.02 8.86
CA LEU A 37 0.37 8.38 7.78
C LEU A 37 -0.10 7.13 7.03
N LEU A 38 -1.38 7.10 6.63
CA LEU A 38 -1.92 6.07 5.75
C LEU A 38 -1.45 6.30 4.30
N ALA A 39 -0.68 5.36 3.74
CA ALA A 39 -0.37 5.36 2.31
C ALA A 39 -1.51 4.76 1.48
N GLN A 40 -2.30 5.65 0.86
CA GLN A 40 -3.52 5.29 0.12
C GLN A 40 -3.27 4.36 -1.06
N LYS A 41 -2.07 4.41 -1.66
CA LYS A 41 -1.65 3.51 -2.74
C LYS A 41 -1.85 2.02 -2.44
N ALA A 42 -1.77 1.64 -1.16
CA ALA A 42 -1.95 0.27 -0.71
C ALA A 42 -3.39 -0.03 -0.30
N TYR A 43 -4.08 0.95 0.28
CA TYR A 43 -5.42 0.79 0.83
C TYR A 43 -6.19 2.12 0.83
N SER A 44 -7.30 2.18 0.11
CA SER A 44 -8.11 3.41 -0.01
C SER A 44 -9.62 3.18 0.10
N LEU A 45 -10.05 2.18 0.89
CA LEU A 45 -11.47 2.01 1.21
C LEU A 45 -11.91 3.08 2.21
N TYR A 46 -12.18 4.29 1.71
CA TYR A 46 -12.43 5.47 2.54
C TYR A 46 -13.58 5.32 3.55
N LYS A 47 -14.48 4.34 3.37
CA LYS A 47 -15.51 4.01 4.35
C LYS A 47 -14.94 3.60 5.72
N THR A 48 -13.69 3.16 5.78
CA THR A 48 -12.99 2.82 7.03
C THR A 48 -12.10 3.95 7.56
N TYR A 49 -11.98 5.09 6.85
CA TYR A 49 -11.17 6.21 7.31
C TYR A 49 -11.59 6.77 8.66
N PRO A 50 -12.90 6.88 9.00
CA PRO A 50 -13.32 7.29 10.35
C PRO A 50 -12.83 6.36 11.48
N LEU A 51 -12.55 5.09 11.19
CA LEU A 51 -11.92 4.18 12.14
C LEU A 51 -10.42 4.44 12.21
N ILE A 52 -9.74 4.41 11.05
CA ILE A 52 -8.28 4.54 10.95
C ILE A 52 -7.79 5.88 11.51
N SER A 53 -8.53 6.96 11.27
CA SER A 53 -8.17 8.31 11.71
C SER A 53 -8.25 8.53 13.23
N GLN A 54 -8.75 7.56 13.99
CA GLN A 54 -8.69 7.59 15.46
C GLN A 54 -7.28 7.25 15.97
N TYR A 55 -6.44 6.65 15.12
CA TYR A 55 -5.12 6.11 15.47
C TYR A 55 -3.97 6.83 14.76
N LEU A 56 -4.18 7.23 13.49
CA LEU A 56 -3.14 7.77 12.62
C LEU A 56 -3.24 9.30 12.48
N SER A 57 -2.13 9.95 12.11
CA SER A 57 -2.02 11.41 12.03
C SER A 57 -2.50 12.02 10.71
N GLY A 58 -2.71 11.20 9.67
CA GLY A 58 -3.07 11.68 8.34
C GLY A 58 -2.86 10.64 7.26
N THR A 59 -2.65 11.11 6.03
CA THR A 59 -2.50 10.30 4.83
C THR A 59 -1.31 10.76 3.98
N THR A 60 -0.78 9.84 3.18
CA THR A 60 0.08 10.15 2.04
C THR A 60 -0.64 9.76 0.75
N ALA A 61 -0.46 10.58 -0.28
CA ALA A 61 -1.09 10.47 -1.58
C ALA A 61 -0.05 10.57 -2.70
N SER A 62 -0.31 9.88 -3.80
CA SER A 62 0.55 9.78 -4.97
C SER A 62 0.23 10.79 -6.09
N GLY A 63 -0.79 11.63 -5.87
CA GLY A 63 -1.27 12.61 -6.84
C GLY A 63 -2.62 13.22 -6.45
N LEU A 64 -3.24 13.93 -7.39
CA LEU A 64 -4.44 14.74 -7.15
C LEU A 64 -5.62 13.95 -6.59
N TYR A 65 -6.00 12.81 -7.19
CA TYR A 65 -7.21 12.10 -6.78
C TYR A 65 -7.10 11.45 -5.40
N GLU A 66 -5.95 10.90 -5.05
CA GLU A 66 -5.70 10.42 -3.68
C GLU A 66 -5.67 11.60 -2.68
N ALA A 67 -5.11 12.75 -3.06
CA ALA A 67 -5.11 13.93 -2.19
C ALA A 67 -6.53 14.47 -1.94
N LYS A 68 -7.40 14.46 -2.97
CA LYS A 68 -8.81 14.84 -2.84
C LYS A 68 -9.55 13.88 -1.92
N LEU A 69 -9.42 12.57 -2.15
CA LEU A 69 -10.06 11.56 -1.32
C LEU A 69 -9.62 11.70 0.14
N ALA A 70 -8.32 11.87 0.39
CA ALA A 70 -7.79 12.12 1.72
C ALA A 70 -8.41 13.36 2.36
N ARG A 71 -8.39 14.50 1.67
CA ARG A 71 -8.90 15.76 2.22
C ARG A 71 -10.41 15.70 2.50
N GLU A 72 -11.16 14.99 1.66
CA GLU A 72 -12.62 14.84 1.78
C GLU A 72 -13.00 13.88 2.92
N GLU A 73 -12.28 12.77 3.08
CA GLU A 73 -12.74 11.62 3.88
C GLU A 73 -11.85 11.29 5.09
N PHE A 74 -10.63 11.82 5.18
CA PHE A 74 -9.68 11.54 6.26
C PHE A 74 -9.29 12.82 7.03
N PRO A 75 -9.63 12.95 8.32
CA PRO A 75 -9.19 14.09 9.11
C PRO A 75 -7.70 13.98 9.45
N GLY A 76 -6.98 15.10 9.39
CA GLY A 76 -5.55 15.16 9.68
C GLY A 76 -4.74 15.72 8.53
N GLU A 77 -3.48 15.34 8.46
CA GLU A 77 -2.55 15.85 7.45
C GLU A 77 -2.69 15.11 6.12
N VAL A 78 -2.47 15.85 5.03
CA VAL A 78 -2.42 15.33 3.66
C VAL A 78 -1.03 15.62 3.11
N HIS A 79 -0.23 14.56 2.95
CA HIS A 79 1.09 14.61 2.34
C HIS A 79 0.98 14.09 0.91
N VAL A 80 1.60 14.77 -0.05
CA VAL A 80 1.54 14.37 -1.47
C VAL A 80 2.95 14.22 -2.02
N PHE A 81 3.23 13.04 -2.57
CA PHE A 81 4.43 12.78 -3.36
C PHE A 81 4.01 12.35 -4.77
N ALA A 82 4.60 12.94 -5.79
CA ALA A 82 4.47 12.43 -7.16
C ALA A 82 5.84 12.38 -7.85
N PRO A 83 6.11 11.38 -8.71
CA PRO A 83 7.31 11.37 -9.55
C PRO A 83 7.45 12.64 -10.39
N ALA A 84 6.31 13.19 -10.83
CA ALA A 84 6.20 14.48 -11.48
C ALA A 84 4.77 15.02 -11.28
N PHE A 85 4.66 16.30 -10.93
CA PHE A 85 3.40 17.01 -10.87
C PHE A 85 3.08 17.65 -12.23
N LYS A 86 1.81 17.63 -12.60
CA LYS A 86 1.32 18.37 -13.77
C LYS A 86 0.98 19.79 -13.37
N ASP A 87 1.17 20.74 -14.29
CA ASP A 87 0.81 22.14 -14.05
C ASP A 87 -0.69 22.33 -13.74
N GLU A 88 -1.55 21.57 -14.42
CA GLU A 88 -3.01 21.61 -14.28
C GLU A 88 -3.49 21.14 -12.91
N ASP A 89 -2.80 20.17 -12.30
CA ASP A 89 -3.19 19.60 -11.00
C ASP A 89 -2.75 20.48 -9.82
N MET A 90 -1.72 21.33 -10.02
CA MET A 90 -1.10 22.08 -8.93
C MET A 90 -2.08 23.03 -8.24
N GLU A 91 -2.94 23.74 -8.98
CA GLU A 91 -3.83 24.72 -8.36
C GLU A 91 -4.78 24.08 -7.34
N GLU A 92 -5.31 22.90 -7.66
CA GLU A 92 -6.17 22.17 -6.73
C GLU A 92 -5.35 21.55 -5.58
N LEU A 93 -4.19 20.95 -5.87
CA LEU A 93 -3.28 20.42 -4.85
C LEU A 93 -2.91 21.47 -3.80
N LEU A 94 -2.68 22.72 -4.22
CA LEU A 94 -2.33 23.81 -3.31
C LEU A 94 -3.44 24.11 -2.29
N GLY A 95 -4.71 23.79 -2.60
CA GLY A 95 -5.85 24.03 -1.72
C GLY A 95 -6.19 22.89 -0.77
N ILE A 96 -5.61 21.70 -0.97
CA ILE A 96 -6.02 20.47 -0.26
C ILE A 96 -4.88 19.76 0.47
N THR A 97 -3.65 20.24 0.33
CA THR A 97 -2.43 19.54 0.78
C THR A 97 -1.69 20.33 1.87
N ASP A 98 -1.11 19.64 2.85
CA ASP A 98 -0.27 20.25 3.90
C ASP A 98 1.23 20.14 3.57
N HIS A 99 1.65 19.01 2.97
CA HIS A 99 3.03 18.75 2.56
C HIS A 99 3.12 18.28 1.10
N ILE A 100 4.01 18.87 0.31
CA ILE A 100 4.31 18.41 -1.07
C ILE A 100 5.78 18.00 -1.17
N VAL A 101 6.03 16.73 -1.50
CA VAL A 101 7.36 16.17 -1.70
C VAL A 101 7.66 16.06 -3.18
N PHE A 102 8.72 16.74 -3.62
CA PHE A 102 9.19 16.67 -5.00
C PHE A 102 10.19 15.55 -5.21
N ASN A 103 10.06 14.85 -6.34
CA ASN A 103 10.96 13.76 -6.71
C ASN A 103 12.30 14.22 -7.28
N SER A 104 12.39 15.47 -7.77
CA SER A 104 13.60 15.99 -8.43
C SER A 104 13.78 17.49 -8.23
N GLU A 105 15.03 17.96 -8.34
CA GLU A 105 15.37 19.38 -8.34
C GLU A 105 14.55 20.19 -9.36
N ARG A 106 14.36 19.67 -10.56
CA ARG A 106 13.66 20.39 -11.64
C ARG A 106 12.19 20.65 -11.28
N GLN A 107 11.52 19.65 -10.69
CA GLN A 107 10.14 19.79 -10.24
C GLN A 107 10.05 20.75 -9.04
N LEU A 108 10.98 20.63 -8.08
CA LEU A 108 11.07 21.54 -6.93
C LEU A 108 11.27 22.99 -7.36
N ARG A 109 12.21 23.29 -8.26
CA ARG A 109 12.44 24.66 -8.74
C ARG A 109 11.26 25.22 -9.52
N LYS A 110 10.53 24.36 -10.24
CA LYS A 110 9.36 24.77 -11.02
C LYS A 110 8.15 25.13 -10.13
N HIS A 111 7.92 24.36 -9.06
CA HIS A 111 6.66 24.43 -8.30
C HIS A 111 6.83 24.87 -6.85
N GLY A 112 8.00 24.69 -6.23
CA GLY A 112 8.22 24.87 -4.80
C GLY A 112 7.93 26.27 -4.27
N ALA A 113 8.21 27.32 -5.05
CA ALA A 113 7.85 28.69 -4.66
C ALA A 113 6.33 28.86 -4.48
N ARG A 114 5.54 28.34 -5.44
CA ARG A 114 4.06 28.38 -5.36
C ARG A 114 3.54 27.60 -4.16
N CYS A 115 4.16 26.47 -3.82
CA CYS A 115 3.79 25.69 -2.63
C CYS A 115 4.03 26.49 -1.35
N ARG A 116 5.21 27.11 -1.20
CA ARG A 116 5.53 27.93 -0.03
C ARG A 116 4.65 29.17 0.08
N ASP A 117 4.36 29.83 -1.04
CA ASP A 117 3.44 30.99 -1.08
C ASP A 117 2.02 30.60 -0.64
N ALA A 118 1.61 29.35 -0.84
CA ALA A 118 0.36 28.77 -0.36
C ALA A 118 0.42 28.25 1.09
N GLY A 119 1.57 28.36 1.77
CA GLY A 119 1.76 27.87 3.14
C GLY A 119 2.01 26.36 3.25
N ILE A 120 2.32 25.69 2.15
CA ILE A 120 2.57 24.24 2.11
C ILE A 120 4.03 23.96 2.44
N SER A 121 4.24 22.96 3.29
CA SER A 121 5.56 22.45 3.66
C SER A 121 6.18 21.70 2.48
N VAL A 122 7.37 22.11 2.04
CA VAL A 122 7.99 21.58 0.82
C VAL A 122 9.05 20.53 1.15
N GLY A 123 8.93 19.35 0.55
CA GLY A 123 9.88 18.26 0.71
C GLY A 123 10.67 17.93 -0.56
N LEU A 124 11.80 17.26 -0.39
CA LEU A 124 12.55 16.61 -1.47
C LEU A 124 12.78 15.13 -1.16
N ARG A 125 12.44 14.26 -2.11
CA ARG A 125 12.76 12.84 -2.03
C ARG A 125 14.23 12.62 -2.35
N LEU A 126 14.91 11.87 -1.48
CA LEU A 126 16.30 11.45 -1.62
C LEU A 126 16.38 10.03 -2.16
N ASN A 127 17.49 9.74 -2.83
CA ASN A 127 17.88 8.39 -3.20
C ASN A 127 19.21 8.08 -2.50
N PRO A 128 19.20 7.26 -1.43
CA PRO A 128 20.42 6.86 -0.73
C PRO A 128 21.23 5.80 -1.45
N GLN A 129 20.77 5.32 -2.62
CA GLN A 129 21.45 4.28 -3.41
C GLN A 129 21.81 3.04 -2.56
N CYS A 130 20.96 2.75 -1.57
CA CYS A 130 21.08 1.64 -0.64
C CYS A 130 19.89 0.71 -0.90
N SER A 131 20.18 -0.48 -1.41
CA SER A 131 19.18 -1.51 -1.67
C SER A 131 19.25 -2.61 -0.62
N THR A 132 18.11 -2.89 -0.03
CA THR A 132 17.88 -4.00 0.91
C THR A 132 16.96 -5.07 0.31
N GLN A 133 16.52 -4.92 -0.94
CA GLN A 133 15.46 -5.72 -1.58
C GLN A 133 15.95 -7.06 -2.17
N GLY A 134 17.25 -7.36 -2.05
CA GLY A 134 17.85 -8.58 -2.61
C GLY A 134 17.65 -8.68 -4.13
N ASP A 135 17.10 -9.81 -4.59
CA ASP A 135 16.93 -10.11 -6.02
C ASP A 135 15.66 -9.47 -6.64
N HIS A 136 14.82 -8.79 -5.85
CA HIS A 136 13.55 -8.21 -6.29
C HIS A 136 13.70 -6.80 -6.92
N ALA A 137 14.47 -6.71 -8.00
CA ALA A 137 14.82 -5.43 -8.64
C ALA A 137 13.61 -4.60 -9.14
N LEU A 138 12.44 -5.21 -9.38
CA LEU A 138 11.26 -4.52 -9.91
C LEU A 138 10.73 -3.44 -8.97
N TYR A 139 10.84 -3.65 -7.66
CA TYR A 139 10.31 -2.75 -6.62
C TYR A 139 11.41 -2.01 -5.87
N ASP A 140 12.67 -2.18 -6.25
CA ASP A 140 13.80 -1.49 -5.63
C ASP A 140 13.91 -0.03 -6.14
N PRO A 141 13.56 0.97 -5.32
CA PRO A 141 13.64 2.38 -5.72
C PRO A 141 15.08 2.91 -5.70
N CYS A 142 16.05 2.14 -5.21
CA CYS A 142 17.47 2.44 -5.19
C CYS A 142 18.24 1.71 -6.32
N ALA A 143 17.58 0.86 -7.10
CA ALA A 143 18.22 0.13 -8.20
C ALA A 143 18.85 1.08 -9.24
N PRO A 144 19.94 0.67 -9.91
CA PRO A 144 20.54 1.46 -10.99
C PRO A 144 19.51 1.84 -12.06
N GLY A 145 19.44 3.14 -12.40
CA GLY A 145 18.45 3.66 -13.33
C GLY A 145 17.08 4.00 -12.72
N SER A 146 16.92 3.86 -11.40
CA SER A 146 15.74 4.33 -10.70
C SER A 146 15.51 5.82 -10.96
N ARG A 147 14.24 6.18 -11.18
CA ARG A 147 13.80 7.57 -11.35
C ARG A 147 13.44 8.25 -10.02
N PHE A 148 13.55 7.54 -8.91
CA PHE A 148 13.03 8.00 -7.63
C PHE A 148 14.10 8.67 -6.79
N GLY A 149 13.82 9.92 -6.40
CA GLY A 149 14.66 10.73 -5.52
C GLY A 149 15.93 11.29 -6.16
N VAL A 150 16.50 12.28 -5.47
CA VAL A 150 17.76 12.93 -5.83
C VAL A 150 18.92 12.24 -5.12
N THR A 151 19.95 11.87 -5.88
CA THR A 151 21.21 11.33 -5.34
C THR A 151 22.09 12.45 -4.80
N LEU A 152 23.03 12.12 -3.90
CA LEU A 152 23.90 13.10 -3.24
C LEU A 152 24.66 14.00 -4.23
N ASP A 153 25.15 13.46 -5.34
CA ASP A 153 25.90 14.20 -6.37
C ASP A 153 25.05 15.22 -7.17
N LYS A 154 23.73 15.23 -6.95
CA LYS A 154 22.74 16.10 -7.60
C LYS A 154 22.09 17.11 -6.65
N ILE A 155 22.59 17.24 -5.42
CA ILE A 155 22.12 18.25 -4.46
C ILE A 155 23.07 19.45 -4.52
N PRO A 156 22.73 20.55 -5.23
CA PRO A 156 23.48 21.79 -5.14
C PRO A 156 23.27 22.45 -3.77
N SER A 157 24.20 23.32 -3.38
CA SER A 157 24.22 23.94 -2.05
C SER A 157 22.99 24.78 -1.72
N ASP A 158 22.33 25.36 -2.73
CA ASP A 158 21.13 26.20 -2.58
C ASP A 158 19.83 25.38 -2.51
N LEU A 159 19.88 24.06 -2.77
CA LEU A 159 18.67 23.25 -2.86
C LEU A 159 17.96 23.13 -1.51
N LEU A 160 18.71 23.11 -0.42
CA LEU A 160 18.15 23.01 0.92
C LEU A 160 17.42 24.26 1.38
N ASP A 161 17.80 25.43 0.87
CA ASP A 161 17.08 26.68 1.14
C ASP A 161 15.65 26.66 0.58
N LEU A 162 15.34 25.69 -0.29
CA LEU A 162 14.05 25.55 -0.94
C LEU A 162 13.11 24.55 -0.26
N VAL A 163 13.57 23.80 0.73
CA VAL A 163 12.81 22.69 1.34
C VAL A 163 12.73 22.82 2.86
N ASP A 164 11.60 22.37 3.40
CA ASP A 164 11.35 22.24 4.83
C ASP A 164 11.69 20.84 5.37
N GLY A 165 11.74 19.84 4.49
CA GLY A 165 11.99 18.45 4.89
C GLY A 165 12.50 17.55 3.79
N LEU A 166 12.88 16.34 4.21
CA LEU A 166 13.44 15.31 3.36
C LEU A 166 12.59 14.05 3.44
N HIS A 167 12.58 13.30 2.36
CA HIS A 167 11.82 12.04 2.25
C HIS A 167 12.72 10.96 1.67
N PHE A 168 12.58 9.73 2.15
CA PHE A 168 13.03 8.55 1.41
C PHE A 168 12.01 7.44 1.55
N HIS A 169 11.98 6.55 0.57
CA HIS A 169 11.19 5.33 0.62
C HIS A 169 11.96 4.28 -0.17
N THR A 170 12.53 3.32 0.56
CA THR A 170 13.45 2.28 0.06
C THR A 170 12.92 0.86 0.30
N LEU A 171 12.01 0.70 1.24
CA LEU A 171 11.52 -0.60 1.71
C LEU A 171 10.25 -1.06 0.98
N CYS A 172 10.03 -2.38 0.99
CA CYS A 172 8.84 -3.09 0.50
C CYS A 172 8.74 -4.43 1.25
N GLU A 173 7.72 -4.63 2.09
CA GLU A 173 7.58 -5.85 2.92
C GLU A 173 8.79 -6.19 3.83
N GLN A 174 9.51 -5.17 4.30
CA GLN A 174 10.79 -5.34 5.00
C GLN A 174 10.72 -5.12 6.52
N GLY A 175 11.77 -5.58 7.21
CA GLY A 175 11.95 -5.47 8.65
C GLY A 175 12.56 -4.14 9.11
N ALA A 176 12.62 -3.95 10.43
CA ALA A 176 13.25 -2.76 11.03
C ALA A 176 14.78 -2.73 10.85
N ASP A 177 15.41 -3.87 10.66
CA ASP A 177 16.85 -4.03 10.36
C ASP A 177 17.21 -3.48 8.96
N ASP A 178 16.33 -3.64 7.98
CA ASP A 178 16.47 -3.04 6.65
C ASP A 178 16.35 -1.51 6.72
N LEU A 179 15.43 -1.00 7.56
CA LEU A 179 15.36 0.43 7.86
C LEU A 179 16.65 0.92 8.52
N GLN A 180 17.17 0.21 9.52
CA GLN A 180 18.43 0.58 10.18
C GLN A 180 19.59 0.64 9.17
N THR A 181 19.65 -0.31 8.24
CA THR A 181 20.65 -0.33 7.16
C THR A 181 20.49 0.89 6.25
N THR A 182 19.26 1.21 5.84
CA THR A 182 18.96 2.41 5.05
C THR A 182 19.33 3.69 5.80
N LEU A 183 18.99 3.80 7.09
CA LEU A 183 19.27 4.98 7.91
C LEU A 183 20.77 5.26 8.00
N LYS A 184 21.60 4.23 8.18
CA LYS A 184 23.06 4.38 8.16
C LYS A 184 23.54 5.01 6.84
N ALA A 185 23.05 4.52 5.70
CA ALA A 185 23.39 5.08 4.39
C ALA A 185 22.87 6.52 4.22
N VAL A 186 21.67 6.82 4.72
CA VAL A 186 21.10 8.19 4.70
C VAL A 186 21.94 9.14 5.55
N GLU A 187 22.37 8.73 6.75
CA GLU A 187 23.20 9.56 7.64
C GLU A 187 24.60 9.78 7.06
N GLU A 188 25.22 8.75 6.49
CA GLU A 188 26.54 8.85 5.85
C GLU A 188 26.54 9.84 4.68
N GLN A 189 25.46 9.86 3.88
CA GLN A 189 25.39 10.68 2.67
C GLN A 189 24.75 12.05 2.91
N PHE A 190 23.70 12.11 3.72
CA PHE A 190 22.84 13.29 3.87
C PHE A 190 22.74 13.80 5.31
N GLY A 191 23.47 13.22 6.29
CA GLY A 191 23.37 13.60 7.70
C GLY A 191 23.64 15.09 7.97
N SER A 192 24.54 15.72 7.22
CA SER A 192 24.78 17.17 7.31
C SER A 192 23.58 18.02 6.89
N TYR A 193 22.72 17.49 6.01
CA TYR A 193 21.50 18.13 5.54
C TYR A 193 20.33 17.92 6.50
N LEU A 194 20.31 16.78 7.21
CA LEU A 194 19.28 16.48 8.21
C LEU A 194 19.25 17.52 9.35
N HIS A 195 20.38 18.13 9.72
CA HIS A 195 20.42 19.22 10.70
C HIS A 195 19.82 20.56 10.22
N GLN A 196 19.50 20.69 8.93
CA GLN A 196 19.07 21.95 8.31
C GLN A 196 17.58 21.96 7.97
N VAL A 197 16.90 20.83 8.12
CA VAL A 197 15.47 20.68 7.80
C VAL A 197 14.64 20.48 9.07
N LYS A 198 13.32 20.56 8.94
CA LYS A 198 12.37 20.49 10.06
C LYS A 198 11.83 19.08 10.27
N TRP A 199 11.73 18.30 9.20
CA TRP A 199 11.15 16.97 9.25
C TRP A 199 11.80 15.99 8.28
N LEU A 200 11.69 14.70 8.62
CA LEU A 200 12.11 13.58 7.78
C LEU A 200 10.99 12.55 7.71
N ASN A 201 10.58 12.22 6.49
CA ASN A 201 9.64 11.13 6.23
C ASN A 201 10.42 9.90 5.74
N MET A 202 10.37 8.80 6.50
CA MET A 202 11.10 7.56 6.23
C MET A 202 10.31 6.57 5.36
N GLY A 203 9.24 7.03 4.71
CA GLY A 203 8.52 6.25 3.72
C GLY A 203 7.68 5.13 4.32
N GLY A 204 7.14 4.29 3.43
CA GLY A 204 6.46 3.03 3.75
C GLY A 204 7.35 1.81 3.53
N GLY A 205 6.72 0.63 3.43
CA GLY A 205 7.40 -0.65 3.22
C GLY A 205 7.85 -1.35 4.51
N HIS A 206 7.64 -0.69 5.65
CA HIS A 206 7.78 -1.26 6.99
C HIS A 206 6.65 -2.25 7.25
N HIS A 207 6.98 -3.51 7.51
CA HIS A 207 5.98 -4.56 7.73
C HIS A 207 5.55 -4.65 9.21
N ILE A 208 5.25 -3.49 9.80
CA ILE A 208 5.16 -3.24 11.26
C ILE A 208 4.19 -4.18 11.98
N THR A 209 3.08 -4.52 11.32
CA THR A 209 2.00 -5.32 11.91
C THR A 209 2.12 -6.81 11.59
N ARG A 210 3.17 -7.23 10.87
CA ARG A 210 3.46 -8.65 10.69
C ARG A 210 3.94 -9.25 12.01
N GLU A 211 3.49 -10.47 12.29
CA GLU A 211 4.03 -11.26 13.40
C GLU A 211 5.56 -11.37 13.31
N GLY A 212 6.24 -11.11 14.44
CA GLY A 212 7.69 -11.16 14.52
C GLY A 212 8.44 -9.92 14.01
N TYR A 213 7.75 -8.84 13.61
CA TYR A 213 8.40 -7.57 13.33
C TYR A 213 9.05 -6.98 14.60
N ASP A 214 10.29 -6.49 14.49
CA ASP A 214 11.01 -5.86 15.60
C ASP A 214 10.55 -4.40 15.80
N VAL A 215 9.42 -4.24 16.49
CA VAL A 215 8.83 -2.94 16.79
C VAL A 215 9.73 -2.10 17.70
N ASP A 216 10.44 -2.73 18.63
CA ASP A 216 11.34 -2.04 19.56
C ASP A 216 12.53 -1.42 18.83
N LEU A 217 13.11 -2.15 17.87
CA LEU A 217 14.17 -1.62 17.01
C LEU A 217 13.69 -0.41 16.21
N LEU A 218 12.51 -0.49 15.57
CA LEU A 218 11.92 0.64 14.84
C LEU A 218 11.76 1.87 15.73
N ILE A 219 11.17 1.71 16.92
CA ILE A 219 10.97 2.81 17.88
C ILE A 219 12.33 3.41 18.29
N SER A 220 13.32 2.56 18.55
CA SER A 220 14.65 3.01 18.97
C SER A 220 15.38 3.82 17.87
N GLU A 221 15.30 3.40 16.61
CA GLU A 221 15.92 4.10 15.48
C GLU A 221 15.20 5.43 15.21
N ILE A 222 13.87 5.46 15.27
CA ILE A 222 13.09 6.70 15.13
C ILE A 222 13.49 7.70 16.23
N LYS A 223 13.52 7.27 17.50
CA LYS A 223 13.95 8.13 18.62
C LYS A 223 15.36 8.67 18.41
N ARG A 224 16.29 7.79 18.02
CA ARG A 224 17.69 8.17 17.76
C ARG A 224 17.79 9.24 16.68
N ILE A 225 17.14 9.06 15.53
CA ILE A 225 17.18 10.04 14.45
C ILE A 225 16.51 11.36 14.89
N ARG A 226 15.35 11.26 15.55
CA ARG A 226 14.62 12.42 16.06
C ARG A 226 15.48 13.27 16.99
N GLU A 227 16.14 12.64 17.98
CA GLU A 227 16.97 13.31 18.98
C GLU A 227 18.28 13.83 18.41
N THR A 228 18.92 13.06 17.52
CA THR A 228 20.21 13.44 16.91
C THR A 228 20.08 14.68 16.03
N TYR A 229 19.02 14.75 15.23
CA TYR A 229 18.83 15.81 14.23
C TYR A 229 17.78 16.85 14.61
N ASN A 230 17.05 16.65 15.72
CA ASN A 230 15.93 17.50 16.16
C ASN A 230 14.85 17.68 15.07
N LEU A 231 14.37 16.55 14.55
CA LEU A 231 13.42 16.50 13.44
C LEU A 231 12.04 16.05 13.90
N GLU A 232 10.98 16.47 13.22
CA GLU A 232 9.72 15.73 13.24
C GLU A 232 9.82 14.53 12.29
N ILE A 233 9.49 13.33 12.78
CA ILE A 233 9.61 12.10 11.99
C ILE A 233 8.24 11.64 11.51
N TYR A 234 8.17 11.26 10.24
CA TYR A 234 7.01 10.62 9.63
C TYR A 234 7.37 9.22 9.15
N ILE A 235 6.43 8.29 9.28
CA ILE A 235 6.41 7.03 8.52
C ILE A 235 5.07 6.91 7.81
N GLU A 236 5.05 6.29 6.64
CA GLU A 236 3.85 6.19 5.80
C GLU A 236 3.56 4.73 5.41
N PRO A 237 3.26 3.84 6.38
CA PRO A 237 2.85 2.47 6.08
C PRO A 237 1.59 2.46 5.22
N GLY A 238 1.55 1.57 4.23
CA GLY A 238 0.35 1.27 3.46
C GLY A 238 -0.16 -0.11 3.84
N GLU A 239 0.58 -1.12 3.43
CA GLU A 239 0.29 -2.53 3.70
C GLU A 239 0.08 -2.85 5.18
N ALA A 240 0.97 -2.37 6.06
CA ALA A 240 0.87 -2.67 7.50
C ALA A 240 -0.46 -2.18 8.13
N ILE A 241 -1.20 -1.28 7.49
CA ILE A 241 -2.50 -0.84 8.00
C ILE A 241 -3.54 -1.96 7.83
N ALA A 242 -3.55 -2.64 6.68
CA ALA A 242 -4.61 -3.59 6.33
C ALA A 242 -4.11 -5.04 6.13
N LEU A 243 -2.86 -5.33 6.49
CA LEU A 243 -2.26 -6.66 6.45
C LEU A 243 -3.17 -7.68 7.15
N ASN A 244 -3.50 -8.77 6.46
CA ASN A 244 -4.38 -9.86 6.92
C ASN A 244 -5.81 -9.43 7.32
N ALA A 245 -6.21 -8.19 7.07
CA ALA A 245 -7.52 -7.62 7.42
C ALA A 245 -8.54 -7.69 6.28
N GLY A 246 -8.22 -8.35 5.16
CA GLY A 246 -9.12 -8.48 4.02
C GLY A 246 -9.18 -9.89 3.47
N TYR A 247 -10.35 -10.23 2.95
CA TYR A 247 -10.60 -11.49 2.25
C TYR A 247 -11.12 -11.20 0.86
N LEU A 248 -10.79 -12.04 -0.12
CA LEU A 248 -11.54 -12.15 -1.37
C LEU A 248 -12.30 -13.47 -1.35
N ALA A 249 -13.62 -13.38 -1.15
CA ALA A 249 -14.53 -14.50 -1.25
C ALA A 249 -14.86 -14.76 -2.72
N THR A 250 -14.75 -16.03 -3.15
CA THR A 250 -15.00 -16.50 -4.51
C THR A 250 -15.70 -17.86 -4.49
N GLU A 251 -16.33 -18.22 -5.60
CA GLU A 251 -17.01 -19.50 -5.81
C GLU A 251 -16.36 -20.28 -6.94
N VAL A 252 -16.29 -21.61 -6.78
CA VAL A 252 -15.88 -22.53 -7.84
C VAL A 252 -17.03 -22.69 -8.84
N LEU A 253 -16.85 -22.16 -10.05
CA LEU A 253 -17.85 -22.20 -11.11
C LEU A 253 -17.81 -23.49 -11.93
N ASP A 254 -16.61 -24.04 -12.13
CA ASP A 254 -16.39 -25.26 -12.90
C ASP A 254 -15.11 -25.97 -12.45
N ILE A 255 -15.00 -27.25 -12.78
CA ILE A 255 -13.79 -28.05 -12.59
C ILE A 255 -13.48 -28.74 -13.91
N VAL A 256 -12.33 -28.39 -14.50
CA VAL A 256 -11.87 -28.98 -15.77
C VAL A 256 -10.60 -29.80 -15.55
N GLU A 257 -10.39 -30.81 -16.40
CA GLU A 257 -9.23 -31.69 -16.33
C GLU A 257 -8.34 -31.51 -17.56
N ASN A 258 -7.07 -31.17 -17.33
CA ASN A 258 -6.04 -31.16 -18.37
C ASN A 258 -4.66 -31.41 -17.76
N GLY A 259 -4.29 -32.69 -17.63
CA GLY A 259 -3.05 -33.11 -16.95
C GLY A 259 -3.08 -32.94 -15.42
N MET A 260 -3.97 -32.10 -14.90
CA MET A 260 -4.35 -31.95 -13.50
C MET A 260 -5.80 -31.42 -13.43
N GLU A 261 -6.41 -31.46 -12.25
CA GLU A 261 -7.70 -30.79 -12.01
C GLU A 261 -7.49 -29.27 -11.85
N ILE A 262 -8.37 -28.49 -12.47
CA ILE A 262 -8.29 -27.03 -12.53
C ILE A 262 -9.64 -26.46 -12.06
N LEU A 263 -9.62 -25.65 -11.01
CA LEU A 263 -10.80 -24.94 -10.51
C LEU A 263 -10.94 -23.62 -11.26
N VAL A 264 -12.09 -23.42 -11.91
CA VAL A 264 -12.43 -22.14 -12.56
C VAL A 264 -13.25 -21.32 -11.58
N LEU A 265 -12.71 -20.18 -11.14
CA LEU A 265 -13.31 -19.34 -10.11
C LEU A 265 -14.07 -18.14 -10.70
N ASP A 266 -15.00 -17.59 -9.93
CA ASP A 266 -15.67 -16.31 -10.25
C ASP A 266 -14.81 -15.07 -9.95
N ALA A 267 -13.57 -15.25 -9.47
CA ALA A 267 -12.55 -14.24 -9.29
C ALA A 267 -11.40 -14.37 -10.32
N SER A 268 -10.58 -13.33 -10.49
CA SER A 268 -9.50 -13.25 -11.49
C SER A 268 -8.19 -12.74 -10.93
N ALA A 269 -7.08 -13.40 -11.28
CA ALA A 269 -5.75 -12.90 -10.99
C ALA A 269 -5.55 -11.55 -11.69
N THR A 270 -5.83 -11.52 -12.99
CA THR A 270 -5.65 -10.32 -13.82
C THR A 270 -6.52 -9.13 -13.38
N CYS A 271 -7.77 -9.40 -13.02
CA CYS A 271 -8.73 -8.32 -12.75
C CYS A 271 -8.79 -7.93 -11.28
N HIS A 272 -8.65 -8.88 -10.35
CA HIS A 272 -9.00 -8.70 -8.93
C HIS A 272 -7.82 -8.87 -7.98
N MET A 273 -6.74 -9.52 -8.39
CA MET A 273 -5.51 -9.64 -7.60
C MET A 273 -4.28 -9.50 -8.53
N PRO A 274 -4.15 -8.37 -9.25
CA PRO A 274 -3.15 -8.22 -10.32
C PRO A 274 -1.72 -8.47 -9.85
N ASP A 275 -1.44 -8.24 -8.56
CA ASP A 275 -0.14 -8.49 -7.94
C ASP A 275 0.26 -9.97 -7.94
N VAL A 276 -0.66 -10.91 -8.17
CA VAL A 276 -0.32 -12.33 -8.41
C VAL A 276 0.43 -12.56 -9.72
N LEU A 277 0.21 -11.66 -10.70
CA LEU A 277 0.85 -11.74 -12.01
C LEU A 277 1.98 -10.71 -12.15
N GLU A 278 1.80 -9.51 -11.60
CA GLU A 278 2.79 -8.43 -11.64
C GLU A 278 3.96 -8.67 -10.68
N MET A 279 3.70 -9.42 -9.61
CA MET A 279 4.66 -9.85 -8.60
C MET A 279 4.43 -11.37 -8.40
N PRO A 280 5.41 -12.20 -8.04
CA PRO A 280 5.14 -13.61 -7.76
C PRO A 280 4.45 -13.79 -6.39
N TYR A 281 3.45 -12.96 -6.07
CA TYR A 281 2.65 -13.07 -4.86
C TYR A 281 1.69 -14.24 -5.00
N ARG A 282 1.74 -15.16 -4.04
CA ARG A 282 0.79 -16.26 -3.93
C ARG A 282 -0.11 -16.00 -2.73
N PRO A 283 -1.37 -15.60 -2.93
CA PRO A 283 -2.25 -15.25 -1.84
C PRO A 283 -2.43 -16.42 -0.86
N PRO A 284 -2.37 -16.19 0.45
CA PRO A 284 -2.80 -17.20 1.41
C PRO A 284 -4.25 -17.58 1.14
N LEU A 285 -4.56 -18.86 1.22
CA LEU A 285 -5.90 -19.38 0.95
C LEU A 285 -6.39 -20.10 2.19
N ARG A 286 -7.54 -19.70 2.72
CA ARG A 286 -8.12 -20.36 3.90
C ARG A 286 -8.34 -21.84 3.61
N ASN A 287 -7.77 -22.71 4.45
CA ASN A 287 -7.77 -24.17 4.28
C ASN A 287 -7.09 -24.68 2.99
N GLY A 288 -6.38 -23.80 2.28
CA GLY A 288 -5.52 -24.14 1.16
C GLY A 288 -4.06 -24.19 1.61
N PHE A 289 -3.29 -25.06 0.99
CA PHE A 289 -1.90 -25.35 1.34
C PHE A 289 -1.01 -25.28 0.10
N GLU A 290 0.31 -25.43 0.26
CA GLU A 290 1.22 -25.53 -0.87
C GLU A 290 0.83 -26.68 -1.79
N ALA A 291 1.14 -26.56 -3.08
CA ALA A 291 0.87 -27.64 -4.02
C ALA A 291 1.52 -28.95 -3.51
N GLN A 292 0.80 -30.07 -3.61
CA GLN A 292 1.24 -31.40 -3.18
C GLN A 292 1.44 -31.58 -1.65
N GLU A 293 1.14 -30.58 -0.82
CA GLU A 293 1.20 -30.71 0.64
C GLU A 293 0.05 -31.58 1.20
N LYS A 294 -1.15 -31.43 0.64
CA LYS A 294 -2.35 -32.21 0.97
C LYS A 294 -2.81 -33.10 -0.18
N ALA A 295 -3.77 -33.97 0.11
CA ALA A 295 -4.19 -35.07 -0.77
C ALA A 295 -4.74 -34.61 -2.13
N HIS A 296 -5.33 -33.42 -2.22
CA HIS A 296 -6.01 -32.95 -3.42
C HIS A 296 -5.36 -31.65 -3.92
N THR A 297 -4.57 -31.72 -4.99
CA THR A 297 -3.91 -30.55 -5.59
C THR A 297 -4.67 -30.08 -6.82
N TYR A 298 -4.94 -28.78 -6.89
CA TYR A 298 -5.62 -28.12 -8.00
C TYR A 298 -4.86 -26.90 -8.47
N ARG A 299 -5.04 -26.56 -9.75
CA ARG A 299 -4.71 -25.23 -10.26
C ARG A 299 -5.93 -24.34 -10.12
N LEU A 300 -5.77 -23.19 -9.49
CA LEU A 300 -6.83 -22.18 -9.40
C LEU A 300 -6.68 -21.23 -10.59
N SER A 301 -7.73 -21.15 -11.40
CA SER A 301 -7.84 -20.28 -12.58
C SER A 301 -9.13 -19.45 -12.51
N SER A 302 -9.41 -18.69 -13.56
CA SER A 302 -10.39 -17.61 -13.57
C SER A 302 -11.36 -17.71 -14.74
N ASN A 303 -12.47 -16.97 -14.64
CA ASN A 303 -13.50 -16.77 -15.65
C ASN A 303 -13.13 -15.79 -16.78
N THR A 304 -11.86 -15.39 -16.93
CA THR A 304 -11.42 -14.54 -18.05
C THR A 304 -10.98 -15.36 -19.26
N CYS A 305 -10.83 -14.70 -20.42
CA CYS A 305 -10.33 -15.38 -21.62
C CYS A 305 -8.80 -15.39 -21.73
N LEU A 306 -8.08 -14.81 -20.75
CA LEU A 306 -6.62 -14.74 -20.79
C LEU A 306 -6.04 -16.08 -20.33
N THR A 307 -5.27 -16.74 -21.21
CA THR A 307 -4.64 -18.04 -20.90
C THR A 307 -3.72 -17.99 -19.68
N GLY A 308 -3.10 -16.85 -19.41
CA GLY A 308 -2.23 -16.63 -18.25
C GLY A 308 -2.96 -16.28 -16.95
N ASP A 309 -4.30 -16.29 -16.92
CA ASP A 309 -5.07 -15.98 -15.72
C ASP A 309 -5.13 -17.18 -14.77
N VAL A 310 -3.98 -17.44 -14.16
CA VAL A 310 -3.72 -18.51 -13.21
C VAL A 310 -3.32 -17.88 -11.89
N ILE A 311 -4.06 -18.19 -10.83
CA ILE A 311 -3.79 -17.68 -9.49
C ILE A 311 -2.64 -18.46 -8.85
N GLY A 312 -2.60 -19.77 -9.07
CA GLY A 312 -1.55 -20.64 -8.59
C GLY A 312 -2.03 -22.06 -8.35
N ASP A 313 -1.10 -22.93 -7.96
CA ASP A 313 -1.40 -24.30 -7.57
C ASP A 313 -1.53 -24.38 -6.04
N TYR A 314 -2.61 -25.00 -5.56
CA TYR A 314 -2.96 -25.14 -4.15
C TYR A 314 -3.35 -26.59 -3.87
N SER A 315 -3.18 -27.03 -2.62
CA SER A 315 -3.72 -28.32 -2.18
C SER A 315 -4.69 -28.20 -1.01
N PHE A 316 -5.59 -29.18 -0.88
CA PHE A 316 -6.67 -29.22 0.12
C PHE A 316 -6.76 -30.61 0.76
N GLU A 317 -7.27 -30.65 2.00
CA GLU A 317 -7.48 -31.89 2.74
C GLU A 317 -8.63 -32.74 2.18
N ASN A 318 -9.68 -32.08 1.68
CA ASN A 318 -10.86 -32.72 1.08
C ASN A 318 -11.00 -32.28 -0.38
N PRO A 319 -11.65 -33.09 -1.24
CA PRO A 319 -11.95 -32.68 -2.61
C PRO A 319 -12.81 -31.42 -2.65
N VAL A 320 -12.47 -30.49 -3.55
CA VAL A 320 -13.26 -29.28 -3.79
C VAL A 320 -14.35 -29.58 -4.83
N GLN A 321 -15.54 -29.01 -4.66
CA GLN A 321 -16.70 -29.20 -5.53
C GLN A 321 -17.14 -27.88 -6.19
N ILE A 322 -17.88 -27.97 -7.30
CA ILE A 322 -18.55 -26.82 -7.90
C ILE A 322 -19.55 -26.23 -6.89
N GLY A 323 -19.54 -24.91 -6.73
CA GLY A 323 -20.32 -24.17 -5.74
C GLY A 323 -19.64 -24.03 -4.38
N ASP A 324 -18.48 -24.68 -4.16
CA ASP A 324 -17.70 -24.43 -2.95
C ASP A 324 -17.15 -22.99 -2.95
N ARG A 325 -17.11 -22.41 -1.75
CA ARG A 325 -16.55 -21.09 -1.53
C ARG A 325 -15.11 -21.17 -1.09
N LEU A 326 -14.27 -20.37 -1.73
CA LEU A 326 -12.88 -20.19 -1.37
C LEU A 326 -12.67 -18.75 -0.85
N TYR A 327 -11.74 -18.59 0.09
CA TYR A 327 -11.45 -17.30 0.71
C TYR A 327 -9.94 -17.06 0.64
N PHE A 328 -9.51 -16.28 -0.36
CA PHE A 328 -8.16 -15.75 -0.36
C PHE A 328 -8.05 -14.73 0.77
N GLU A 329 -7.04 -14.89 1.61
CA GLU A 329 -6.74 -14.00 2.72
C GLU A 329 -5.74 -12.93 2.28
N ASP A 330 -5.55 -11.92 3.12
CA ASP A 330 -4.66 -10.78 2.84
C ASP A 330 -5.01 -10.00 1.55
N MET A 331 -6.31 -9.89 1.28
CA MET A 331 -6.85 -9.29 0.04
C MET A 331 -7.39 -7.87 0.24
N ALA A 332 -6.94 -7.16 1.28
CA ALA A 332 -7.24 -5.73 1.47
C ALA A 332 -6.21 -4.81 0.81
N ILE A 333 -4.95 -5.25 0.77
CA ILE A 333 -3.80 -4.47 0.37
C ILE A 333 -3.54 -4.67 -1.13
N TYR A 334 -3.24 -3.58 -1.85
CA TYR A 334 -2.90 -3.57 -3.28
C TYR A 334 -3.87 -4.35 -4.21
N SER A 335 -5.10 -4.60 -3.75
CA SER A 335 -6.12 -5.36 -4.46
C SER A 335 -7.10 -4.45 -5.18
N PHE A 336 -8.16 -4.00 -4.51
CA PHE A 336 -9.21 -3.16 -5.11
C PHE A 336 -8.73 -1.76 -5.51
N VAL A 337 -7.58 -1.33 -5.01
CA VAL A 337 -6.92 -0.08 -5.44
C VAL A 337 -6.30 -0.17 -6.84
N LYS A 338 -6.06 -1.39 -7.34
CA LYS A 338 -5.48 -1.67 -8.67
C LYS A 338 -6.36 -2.56 -9.55
N ASN A 339 -7.54 -2.95 -9.06
CA ASN A 339 -8.42 -3.85 -9.80
C ASN A 339 -8.95 -3.20 -11.10
N ASN A 340 -9.35 -4.06 -12.03
CA ASN A 340 -9.82 -3.63 -13.34
C ASN A 340 -10.97 -4.52 -13.84
N THR A 341 -11.54 -4.13 -14.97
CA THR A 341 -12.69 -4.80 -15.61
C THR A 341 -12.27 -5.32 -16.98
N PHE A 342 -11.03 -5.78 -17.09
CA PHE A 342 -10.56 -6.47 -18.28
C PHE A 342 -11.53 -7.59 -18.65
N ASN A 343 -11.69 -7.86 -19.94
CA ASN A 343 -12.66 -8.84 -20.45
C ASN A 343 -14.14 -8.57 -20.11
N GLY A 344 -14.49 -7.40 -19.55
CA GLY A 344 -15.85 -7.10 -19.08
C GLY A 344 -16.22 -7.81 -17.78
N ILE A 345 -15.22 -8.34 -17.05
CA ILE A 345 -15.43 -9.01 -15.77
C ILE A 345 -15.90 -7.98 -14.74
N GLY A 346 -16.97 -8.34 -14.02
CA GLY A 346 -17.49 -7.51 -12.94
C GLY A 346 -16.47 -7.34 -11.81
N LEU A 347 -16.48 -6.18 -11.17
CA LEU A 347 -15.66 -5.97 -9.98
C LEU A 347 -16.29 -6.68 -8.78
N PRO A 348 -15.48 -7.28 -7.88
CA PRO A 348 -15.98 -7.83 -6.63
C PRO A 348 -16.62 -6.73 -5.80
N SER A 349 -17.74 -7.04 -5.15
CA SER A 349 -18.38 -6.10 -4.24
C SER A 349 -17.51 -5.83 -3.01
N LEU A 350 -17.67 -4.67 -2.38
CA LEU A 350 -16.95 -4.28 -1.17
C LEU A 350 -17.86 -4.42 0.05
N TYR A 351 -17.38 -5.12 1.07
CA TYR A 351 -18.09 -5.34 2.34
C TYR A 351 -17.19 -4.98 3.52
N LEU A 352 -17.82 -4.58 4.62
CA LEU A 352 -17.20 -4.50 5.95
C LEU A 352 -17.80 -5.56 6.85
N MET A 353 -16.95 -6.27 7.59
CA MET A 353 -17.31 -7.24 8.60
C MET A 353 -17.00 -6.67 9.99
N ASP A 354 -18.01 -6.61 10.86
CA ASP A 354 -17.84 -6.17 12.25
C ASP A 354 -17.29 -7.29 13.16
N GLU A 355 -17.07 -6.96 14.43
CA GLU A 355 -16.56 -7.89 15.45
C GLU A 355 -17.48 -9.09 15.72
N GLN A 356 -18.77 -8.98 15.36
CA GLN A 356 -19.74 -10.09 15.47
C GLN A 356 -19.74 -10.96 14.21
N GLY A 357 -18.91 -10.65 13.22
CA GLY A 357 -18.85 -11.34 11.93
C GLY A 357 -20.00 -10.97 11.00
N ASP A 358 -20.74 -9.90 11.29
CA ASP A 358 -21.80 -9.42 10.42
C ASP A 358 -21.23 -8.52 9.31
N CYS A 359 -21.46 -8.96 8.07
CA CYS A 359 -21.04 -8.29 6.86
C CYS A 359 -22.12 -7.32 6.38
N SER A 360 -21.68 -6.10 6.04
CA SER A 360 -22.48 -5.01 5.49
C SER A 360 -21.92 -4.56 4.15
N LEU A 361 -22.81 -4.37 3.16
CA LEU A 361 -22.42 -3.94 1.82
C LEU A 361 -22.00 -2.47 1.84
N VAL A 362 -20.80 -2.19 1.33
CA VAL A 362 -20.32 -0.82 1.07
C VAL A 362 -20.64 -0.40 -0.35
N LYS A 363 -20.26 -1.24 -1.32
CA LYS A 363 -20.46 -0.95 -2.75
C LYS A 363 -20.64 -2.25 -3.53
N ALA A 364 -21.71 -2.32 -4.30
CA ALA A 364 -21.87 -3.30 -5.35
C ALA A 364 -21.60 -2.61 -6.69
N PHE A 365 -20.75 -3.21 -7.51
CA PHE A 365 -20.44 -2.70 -8.85
C PHE A 365 -21.36 -3.34 -9.89
N GLY A 366 -21.65 -2.61 -10.95
CA GLY A 366 -22.47 -3.11 -12.05
C GLY A 366 -21.98 -2.66 -13.41
N TYR A 367 -22.83 -2.88 -14.42
CA TYR A 367 -22.51 -2.56 -15.81
C TYR A 367 -22.13 -1.08 -16.04
N GLN A 368 -22.67 -0.15 -15.25
CA GLN A 368 -22.32 1.27 -15.41
C GLN A 368 -20.89 1.59 -14.96
N ASP A 369 -20.36 0.90 -13.94
CA ASP A 369 -18.96 1.05 -13.52
C ASP A 369 -17.99 0.56 -14.61
N PHE A 370 -18.35 -0.52 -15.31
CA PHE A 370 -17.62 -0.99 -16.49
C PHE A 370 -17.70 0.03 -17.63
N LYS A 371 -18.92 0.44 -18.01
CA LYS A 371 -19.18 1.29 -19.17
C LYS A 371 -18.54 2.68 -19.02
N GLY A 372 -18.64 3.28 -17.82
CA GLY A 372 -18.18 4.65 -17.57
C GLY A 372 -16.67 4.86 -17.75
N ARG A 373 -15.86 3.79 -17.80
CA ARG A 373 -14.43 3.88 -18.09
C ARG A 373 -14.08 3.86 -19.58
N LEU A 374 -15.06 3.63 -20.45
CA LEU A 374 -14.84 3.41 -21.89
C LEU A 374 -15.29 4.58 -22.77
N SER A 375 -16.08 5.54 -22.26
CA SER A 375 -16.54 6.71 -23.03
C SER A 375 -17.11 7.82 -22.17
#